data_AF-A0A2D0HGD4-F1
#
_entry.id   AF-A0A2D0HGD4-F1
#
_cell.length_a   1.000
_cell.length_b   1.000
_cell.length_c   1.000
_cell.angle_alpha   90.00
_cell.angle_beta   90.00
_cell.angle_gamma   90.00
#
_symmetry.space_group_name_H-M   'P 1'
#
loop_
_entity.id
_entity.type
_entity.pdbx_description
1 polymer ?
#
loop_
_entity_poly.entity_id
_entity_poly.type
_entity_poly.pdbx_seq_one_letter_code
_entity_poly.pdbx_strand_id
1 'polypeptide(L)'
;MLEGEFTVWAGENKVVLDVGESFFIPPNTIHVVAALSDKPARGLVVAAPSAFAQLIEATGTLNENEKTDLELFMRVSSEIGDETLGAPGDIP
;
A
#
# COMPACT_ATOMS: atom_id res chain seq x y z
N MET A 1 -5.38 -1.12 -11.80
CA MET A 1 -4.26 -2.03 -12.10
C MET A 1 -3.71 -1.70 -13.47
N LEU A 2 -2.38 -1.60 -13.64
CA LEU A 2 -1.75 -1.26 -14.93
C LEU A 2 -1.01 -2.45 -15.55
N GLU A 3 -0.29 -3.24 -14.76
CA GLU A 3 0.44 -4.44 -15.21
C GLU A 3 0.53 -5.47 -14.09
N GLY A 4 0.41 -6.77 -14.40
CA GLY A 4 0.41 -7.83 -13.39
C GLY A 4 -0.87 -7.84 -12.55
N GLU A 5 -0.78 -8.36 -11.32
CA GLU A 5 -1.92 -8.51 -10.42
C GLU A 5 -1.63 -8.02 -8.99
N PHE A 6 -2.67 -7.56 -8.30
CA PHE A 6 -2.63 -7.31 -6.86
C PHE A 6 -3.72 -8.09 -6.14
N THR A 7 -3.39 -8.68 -5.00
CA THR A 7 -4.40 -9.14 -4.04
C THR A 7 -4.67 -8.02 -3.04
N VAL A 8 -5.94 -7.66 -2.88
CA VAL A 8 -6.40 -6.66 -1.91
C VAL A 8 -7.29 -7.35 -0.89
N TRP A 9 -6.96 -7.19 0.38
CA TRP A 9 -7.85 -7.49 1.50
C TRP A 9 -8.36 -6.16 2.06
N ALA A 10 -9.67 -5.99 2.17
CA ALA A 10 -10.27 -4.76 2.68
C ALA A 10 -11.63 -5.05 3.34
N GLY A 11 -11.69 -4.88 4.67
CA GLY A 11 -12.85 -5.32 5.46
C GLY A 11 -13.10 -6.81 5.28
N GLU A 12 -14.31 -7.19 4.86
CA GLU A 12 -14.67 -8.60 4.58
C GLU A 12 -14.28 -9.07 3.18
N ASN A 13 -13.75 -8.18 2.33
CA ASN A 13 -13.44 -8.49 0.94
C ASN A 13 -12.00 -8.97 0.77
N LYS A 14 -11.83 -10.00 -0.07
CA LYS A 14 -10.55 -10.38 -0.68
C LYS A 14 -10.74 -10.43 -2.19
N VAL A 15 -10.02 -9.59 -2.93
CA VAL A 15 -10.10 -9.51 -4.39
C VAL A 15 -8.72 -9.60 -5.02
N VAL A 16 -8.65 -10.22 -6.19
CA VAL A 16 -7.47 -10.17 -7.06
C VAL A 16 -7.81 -9.23 -8.21
N LEU A 17 -7.05 -8.15 -8.37
CA LEU A 17 -7.22 -7.16 -9.43
C LEU A 17 -6.33 -7.51 -10.61
N ASP A 18 -6.94 -7.66 -11.77
CA ASP A 18 -6.25 -7.80 -13.06
C ASP A 18 -6.14 -6.45 -13.77
N VAL A 19 -5.35 -6.39 -14.85
CA VAL A 19 -5.08 -5.20 -15.66
C VAL A 19 -6.38 -4.51 -16.09
N GLY A 20 -6.48 -3.20 -15.84
CA GLY A 20 -7.65 -2.39 -16.14
C GLY A 20 -8.67 -2.32 -14.99
N GLU A 21 -8.61 -3.20 -14.00
CA GLU A 21 -9.52 -3.18 -12.87
C GLU A 21 -9.12 -2.16 -11.80
N SER A 22 -10.09 -1.77 -10.98
CA SER A 22 -9.89 -0.86 -9.85
C SER A 22 -10.68 -1.33 -8.64
N PHE A 23 -10.20 -0.94 -7.46
CA PHE A 23 -10.85 -1.22 -6.19
C PHE A 23 -10.82 0.04 -5.32
N PHE A 24 -11.96 0.36 -4.71
CA PHE A 24 -12.08 1.51 -3.83
C PHE A 24 -12.03 1.05 -2.38
N ILE A 25 -11.13 1.63 -1.58
CA ILE A 25 -11.01 1.39 -0.15
C ILE A 25 -11.56 2.62 0.57
N PRO A 26 -12.72 2.52 1.25
CA PRO A 26 -13.26 3.64 2.02
C PRO A 26 -12.38 4.00 3.22
N PRO A 27 -12.45 5.26 3.71
CA PRO A 27 -11.80 5.65 4.96
C PRO A 27 -12.16 4.71 6.12
N ASN A 28 -11.22 4.50 7.05
CA ASN A 28 -11.38 3.62 8.22
C ASN A 28 -11.65 2.14 7.88
N THR A 29 -11.28 1.69 6.69
CA THR A 29 -11.32 0.27 6.31
C THR A 29 -9.95 -0.34 6.55
N ILE A 30 -9.87 -1.38 7.38
CA ILE A 30 -8.64 -2.17 7.53
C ILE A 30 -8.33 -2.83 6.19
N HIS A 31 -7.12 -2.62 5.68
CA HIS A 31 -6.74 -3.13 4.37
C HIS A 31 -5.25 -3.47 4.24
N VAL A 32 -4.96 -4.37 3.29
CA VAL A 32 -3.62 -4.72 2.81
C VAL A 32 -3.69 -4.88 1.29
N VAL A 33 -2.67 -4.38 0.59
CA VAL A 33 -2.49 -4.59 -0.86
C VAL A 33 -1.15 -5.27 -1.07
N ALA A 34 -1.13 -6.42 -1.76
CA ALA A 34 0.09 -7.18 -2.00
C ALA A 34 0.21 -7.65 -3.46
N ALA A 35 1.42 -7.54 -4.02
CA ALA A 35 1.83 -8.33 -5.17
C ALA A 35 2.36 -9.68 -4.68
N LEU A 36 1.61 -10.76 -4.91
CA LEU A 36 1.98 -12.11 -4.47
C LEU A 36 2.70 -12.93 -5.56
N SER A 37 2.62 -12.49 -6.82
CA SER A 37 3.27 -13.18 -7.93
C SER A 37 4.78 -12.95 -7.92
N ASP A 38 5.53 -13.81 -8.62
CA ASP A 38 6.97 -13.66 -8.87
C ASP A 38 7.29 -12.63 -9.97
N LYS A 39 6.27 -12.00 -10.55
CA LYS A 39 6.40 -10.99 -11.59
C LYS A 39 6.17 -9.59 -11.03
N PRO A 40 6.85 -8.57 -11.58
CA PRO A 40 6.55 -7.18 -11.25
C PRO A 40 5.09 -6.83 -11.52
N ALA A 41 4.52 -6.01 -10.65
CA ALA A 41 3.17 -5.47 -10.81
C ALA A 41 3.21 -3.94 -10.71
N ARG A 42 2.33 -3.27 -11.47
CA ARG A 42 2.22 -1.80 -11.48
C ARG A 42 0.79 -1.39 -11.21
N GLY A 43 0.60 -0.60 -10.15
CA GLY A 43 -0.68 0.02 -9.83
C GLY A 43 -0.58 1.54 -9.80
N LEU A 44 -1.75 2.19 -9.88
CA LEU A 44 -1.92 3.60 -9.62
C LEU A 44 -2.76 3.74 -8.35
N VAL A 45 -2.21 4.41 -7.34
CA VAL A 45 -2.93 4.74 -6.11
C VAL A 45 -3.41 6.19 -6.20
N VAL A 46 -4.69 6.41 -5.92
CA VAL A 46 -5.29 7.73 -5.80
C VAL A 46 -5.77 7.87 -4.36
N ALA A 47 -5.22 8.83 -3.62
CA ALA A 47 -5.54 9.06 -2.22
C ALA A 47 -6.09 10.47 -2.01
N ALA A 48 -7.13 10.58 -1.17
CA ALA A 48 -7.71 11.84 -0.74
C ALA A 48 -8.05 11.74 0.77
N PRO A 49 -7.53 12.64 1.62
CA PRO A 49 -6.60 13.74 1.32
C PRO A 49 -5.21 13.26 0.86
N SER A 50 -4.37 14.16 0.36
CA SER A 50 -3.08 13.85 -0.27
C SER A 50 -1.98 13.37 0.69
N ALA A 51 -2.29 13.11 1.97
CA ALA A 51 -1.29 12.81 2.99
C ALA A 51 -0.47 11.54 2.68
N PHE A 52 -1.09 10.54 2.02
CA PHE A 52 -0.37 9.35 1.54
C PHE A 52 0.78 9.70 0.58
N ALA A 53 0.59 10.69 -0.30
CA ALA A 53 1.68 11.11 -1.19
C ALA A 53 2.85 11.75 -0.42
N GLN A 54 2.57 12.46 0.68
CA GLN A 54 3.59 13.04 1.56
C GLN A 54 4.37 11.95 2.31
N LEU A 55 3.70 10.87 2.73
CA LEU A 55 4.37 9.70 3.30
C LEU A 55 5.37 9.12 2.31
N ILE A 56 4.93 8.85 1.07
CA ILE A 56 5.80 8.30 0.02
C ILE A 56 6.98 9.23 -0.28
N GLU A 57 6.76 10.54 -0.38
CA GLU A 57 7.83 11.52 -0.62
C GLU A 57 8.86 11.54 0.52
N ALA A 58 8.41 11.41 1.77
CA ALA A 58 9.30 11.47 2.94
C ALA A 58 10.07 10.17 3.21
N THR A 59 9.50 9.01 2.86
CA THR A 59 10.03 7.70 3.28
C THR A 59 10.47 6.81 2.11
N GLY A 60 10.11 7.16 0.88
CA GLY A 60 10.41 6.39 -0.32
C GLY A 60 11.90 6.34 -0.62
N THR A 61 12.34 5.24 -1.24
CA THR A 61 13.70 5.11 -1.77
C THR A 61 13.73 5.40 -3.27
N LEU A 62 14.88 5.79 -3.82
CA LEU A 62 15.03 6.02 -5.26
C LEU A 62 15.22 4.72 -6.03
N ASN A 63 15.68 3.66 -5.36
CA ASN A 63 15.83 2.32 -5.95
C ASN A 63 15.76 1.19 -4.90
N GLU A 64 15.80 -0.06 -5.39
CA GLU A 64 15.66 -1.30 -4.61
C GLU A 64 16.86 -1.64 -3.72
N ASN A 65 18.03 -1.02 -3.92
CA ASN A 65 19.24 -1.30 -3.13
C ASN A 65 19.34 -0.47 -1.86
N GLU A 66 18.49 0.55 -1.72
CA GLU A 66 18.45 1.39 -0.54
C GLU A 66 17.66 0.71 0.58
N LYS A 67 18.15 0.85 1.81
CA LYS A 67 17.46 0.31 2.98
C LYS A 67 16.26 1.18 3.31
N THR A 68 15.12 0.53 3.53
CA THR A 68 13.93 1.20 4.07
C THR A 68 14.20 1.67 5.51
N ASP A 69 13.94 2.94 5.78
CA ASP A 69 13.92 3.48 7.13
C ASP A 69 12.53 3.23 7.75
N LEU A 70 12.38 2.07 8.39
CA LEU A 70 11.11 1.65 9.00
C LEU A 70 10.72 2.55 10.19
N GLU A 71 11.69 3.10 10.92
CA GLU A 71 11.39 4.00 12.04
C GLU A 71 10.81 5.33 11.53
N LEU A 72 11.42 5.90 10.48
CA LEU A 72 10.89 7.08 9.82
C LEU A 72 9.50 6.82 9.22
N PHE A 73 9.32 5.68 8.54
CA PHE A 73 8.04 5.29 7.96
C PHE A 73 6.93 5.22 9.01
N MET A 74 7.15 4.49 10.10
CA MET A 74 6.14 4.33 11.15
C MET A 74 5.80 5.66 11.83
N ARG A 75 6.80 6.55 12.04
CA ARG A 75 6.56 7.88 12.61
C ARG A 75 5.68 8.73 11.69
N VAL A 76 6.07 8.89 10.42
CA VAL A 76 5.34 9.74 9.47
C VAL A 76 3.94 9.19 9.18
N SER A 77 3.80 7.86 9.09
CA SER A 77 2.52 7.17 8.94
C SER A 77 1.58 7.53 10.09
N SER A 78 2.04 7.45 11.35
CA SER A 78 1.24 7.86 12.51
C SER A 78 0.88 9.36 12.49
N GLU A 79 1.78 10.24 12.06
CA GLU A 79 1.53 11.68 11.97
C GLU A 79 0.43 12.04 10.95
N ILE A 80 0.27 11.24 9.89
CA ILE A 80 -0.80 11.43 8.90
C ILE A 80 -2.11 10.72 9.26
N GLY A 81 -2.15 10.02 10.40
CA GLY A 81 -3.33 9.34 10.92
C GLY A 81 -3.49 7.89 10.46
N ASP A 82 -2.46 7.29 9.88
CA ASP A 82 -2.46 5.86 9.58
C ASP A 82 -2.19 5.04 10.85
N GLU A 83 -2.82 3.87 10.95
CA GLU A 83 -2.60 2.90 12.02
C GLU A 83 -2.19 1.55 11.42
N THR A 84 -1.01 1.06 11.79
CA THR A 84 -0.52 -0.26 11.38
C THR A 84 -0.92 -1.31 12.41
N LEU A 85 -1.72 -2.30 11.99
CA LEU A 85 -2.31 -3.32 12.88
C LEU A 85 -1.51 -4.62 13.00
N GLY A 86 -0.44 -4.79 12.22
CA GLY A 86 0.40 -6.00 12.19
C GLY A 86 1.88 -5.67 11.96
N ALA A 87 2.72 -6.70 11.91
CA ALA A 87 4.12 -6.52 11.52
C ALA A 87 4.21 -6.19 10.01
N PRO A 88 5.24 -5.45 9.56
CA PRO A 88 5.48 -5.24 8.14
C PRO A 88 5.56 -6.57 7.38
N GLY A 89 4.71 -6.73 6.37
CA GLY A 89 4.60 -7.94 5.55
C GLY A 89 3.55 -8.95 6.01
N ASP A 90 2.87 -8.71 7.15
CA ASP A 90 1.73 -9.53 7.54
C ASP A 90 0.60 -9.44 6.50
N ILE A 91 0.01 -10.59 6.19
CA ILE A 91 -1.17 -10.72 5.36
C ILE A 91 -2.27 -11.44 6.16
N PRO A 92 -3.56 -11.11 5.97
CA PRO A 92 -4.67 -11.79 6.64
C PRO A 92 -4.78 -13.29 6.31
#